data_AF-A0A957X4P7-F1
#
_entry.id   AF-A0A957X4P7-F1
#
_cell.length_a   1.000
_cell.length_b   1.000
_cell.length_c   1.000
_cell.angle_alpha   90.00
_cell.angle_beta   90.00
_cell.angle_gamma   90.00
#
_symmetry.space_group_name_H-M   'P 1'
#
loop_
_entity.id
_entity.type
_entity.pdbx_description
1 polymer ?
#
loop_
_entity_poly.entity_id
_entity_poly.type
_entity_poly.pdbx_seq_one_letter_code
_entity_poly.pdbx_strand_id
1 'polypeptide(L)'
;MTKSAGALQLVTHLTLLLLLVLLVYFGMWRAYFATLDDFGITGWVRSRASLWVAMQGYGSGVRFLNYIPIWFKSQAFGLNATPYLWSGLAQYIVVVWLVYALARQLFGRATQGLLAATLFAVIYSHYEVVTYVSASDYTLWASFYLTTVVLFLRFLARRSWRSYWGALV
;
A
#
# COMPACT_ATOMS: atom_id res chain seq x y z
N MET A 1 7.55 -4.22 -31.82
CA MET A 1 6.35 -4.07 -30.96
C MET A 1 6.01 -2.60 -30.85
N THR A 2 4.81 -2.21 -31.30
CA THR A 2 4.33 -0.83 -31.23
C THR A 2 4.12 -0.43 -29.77
N LYS A 3 4.45 0.83 -29.41
CA LYS A 3 4.27 1.36 -28.04
C LYS A 3 2.84 1.14 -27.50
N SER A 4 1.84 1.08 -28.38
CA SER A 4 0.44 0.82 -28.04
C SER A 4 0.18 -0.57 -27.46
N ALA A 5 0.81 -1.63 -28.00
CA ALA A 5 0.63 -3.00 -27.52
C ALA A 5 1.13 -3.17 -26.07
N GLY A 6 2.25 -2.50 -25.72
CA GLY A 6 2.80 -2.53 -24.37
C GLY A 6 1.94 -1.76 -23.34
N ALA A 7 1.28 -0.69 -23.76
CA ALA A 7 0.38 0.08 -22.92
C ALA A 7 -0.91 -0.70 -22.61
N LEU A 8 -1.52 -1.32 -23.63
CA LEU A 8 -2.72 -2.14 -23.44
C LEU A 8 -2.43 -3.32 -22.50
N GLN A 9 -1.33 -4.05 -22.71
CA GLN A 9 -0.94 -5.17 -21.84
C GLN A 9 -0.74 -4.73 -20.38
N LEU A 10 -0.13 -3.57 -20.16
CA LEU A 10 0.04 -3.02 -18.82
C LEU A 10 -1.32 -2.77 -18.16
N VAL A 11 -2.23 -2.08 -18.83
CA VAL A 11 -3.58 -1.79 -18.31
C VAL A 11 -4.30 -3.09 -17.99
N THR A 12 -4.31 -4.06 -18.91
CA THR A 12 -4.93 -5.37 -18.68
C THR A 12 -4.39 -6.05 -17.42
N HIS A 13 -3.07 -6.09 -17.22
CA HIS A 13 -2.48 -6.71 -16.04
C HIS A 13 -2.85 -5.98 -14.75
N LEU A 14 -2.82 -4.65 -14.74
CA LEU A 14 -3.19 -3.86 -13.56
C LEU A 14 -4.67 -4.04 -13.20
N THR A 15 -5.55 -4.11 -14.20
CA THR A 15 -6.98 -4.40 -14.03
C THR A 15 -7.19 -5.82 -13.48
N LEU A 16 -6.48 -6.83 -14.00
CA LEU A 16 -6.58 -8.19 -13.48
C LEU A 16 -6.14 -8.27 -12.01
N LEU A 17 -5.03 -7.62 -11.66
CA LEU A 17 -4.55 -7.57 -10.27
C LEU A 17 -5.53 -6.85 -9.35
N LEU A 18 -6.13 -5.74 -9.81
CA LEU A 18 -7.19 -5.03 -9.08
C LEU A 18 -8.37 -5.96 -8.81
N LEU A 19 -8.91 -6.61 -9.85
CA LEU A 19 -10.05 -7.52 -9.72
C LEU A 19 -9.74 -8.71 -8.81
N LEU A 20 -8.54 -9.27 -8.91
CA LEU A 20 -8.08 -10.34 -8.04
C LEU A 20 -8.06 -9.90 -6.58
N VAL A 21 -7.47 -8.74 -6.26
CA VAL A 21 -7.45 -8.22 -4.89
C VAL A 21 -8.88 -7.98 -4.39
N LEU A 22 -9.75 -7.37 -5.20
CA LEU A 22 -11.15 -7.19 -4.83
C LEU A 22 -11.86 -8.52 -4.56
N LEU A 23 -11.54 -9.57 -5.34
CA LEU A 23 -12.11 -10.91 -5.17
C LEU A 23 -11.60 -11.60 -3.91
N VAL A 24 -10.30 -11.56 -3.63
CA VAL A 24 -9.68 -12.17 -2.44
C VAL A 24 -10.24 -11.55 -1.15
N TYR A 25 -10.45 -10.24 -1.16
CA TYR A 25 -10.98 -9.49 -0.02
C TYR A 25 -12.51 -9.33 -0.09
N PHE A 26 -13.17 -9.99 -1.04
CA PHE A 26 -14.63 -9.94 -1.17
C PHE A 26 -15.29 -10.53 0.08
N GLY A 27 -16.31 -9.84 0.60
CA GLY A 27 -17.03 -10.29 1.79
C GLY A 27 -16.31 -10.02 3.13
N MET A 28 -15.03 -9.60 3.12
CA MET A 28 -14.32 -9.27 4.37
C MET A 28 -14.96 -8.09 5.12
N TRP A 29 -15.70 -7.21 4.42
CA TRP A 29 -16.50 -6.15 5.03
C TRP A 29 -17.66 -6.66 5.90
N ARG A 30 -18.06 -7.94 5.78
CA ARG A 30 -19.07 -8.59 6.63
C ARG A 30 -18.47 -9.47 7.72
N ALA A 31 -17.31 -10.09 7.45
CA ALA A 31 -16.74 -11.14 8.28
C ALA A 31 -15.92 -10.62 9.47
N TYR A 32 -15.42 -9.38 9.39
CA TYR A 32 -14.65 -8.75 10.45
C TYR A 32 -15.33 -7.43 10.79
N PHE A 33 -15.78 -7.25 12.02
CA PHE A 33 -16.31 -5.99 12.53
C PHE A 33 -15.26 -4.87 12.36
N ALA A 34 -15.29 -4.18 11.22
CA ALA A 34 -15.02 -2.76 11.09
C ALA A 34 -13.70 -2.24 11.72
N THR A 35 -12.56 -2.67 11.17
CA THR A 35 -11.20 -2.19 11.49
C THR A 35 -10.75 -2.37 12.94
N LEU A 36 -9.92 -3.38 13.19
CA LEU A 36 -9.25 -3.51 14.48
C LEU A 36 -8.33 -2.29 14.66
N ASP A 37 -8.77 -1.42 15.55
CA ASP A 37 -7.97 -0.34 16.12
C ASP A 37 -7.29 -0.89 17.35
N ASP A 38 -6.24 -1.68 17.11
CA ASP A 38 -5.45 -2.24 18.20
C ASP A 38 -5.06 -1.11 19.14
N PHE A 39 -5.39 -1.27 20.42
CA PHE A 39 -5.08 -0.31 21.48
C PHE A 39 -5.84 1.03 21.42
N GLY A 40 -6.89 1.17 20.60
CA GLY A 40 -7.68 2.40 20.54
C GLY A 40 -6.92 3.61 19.98
N ILE A 41 -5.94 3.35 19.11
CA ILE A 41 -5.06 4.37 18.52
C ILE A 41 -5.85 5.43 17.76
N THR A 42 -6.90 5.08 17.02
CA THR A 42 -7.73 6.06 16.31
C THR A 42 -8.40 7.04 17.26
N GLY A 43 -8.96 6.55 18.36
CA GLY A 43 -9.56 7.38 19.41
C GLY A 43 -8.52 8.26 20.09
N TRP A 44 -7.37 7.68 20.44
CA TRP A 44 -6.25 8.41 21.03
C TRP A 44 -5.74 9.53 20.11
N VAL A 45 -5.42 9.21 18.85
CA VAL A 45 -4.91 10.16 17.84
C VAL A 45 -5.92 11.30 17.64
N ARG A 46 -7.21 10.97 17.57
CA ARG A 46 -8.28 11.97 17.39
C ARG A 46 -8.46 12.88 18.59
N SER A 47 -8.23 12.39 19.81
CA SER A 47 -8.28 13.19 21.03
C SER A 47 -7.09 14.16 21.19
N ARG A 48 -6.07 14.07 20.32
CA ARG A 48 -4.92 14.97 20.38
C ARG A 48 -5.26 16.32 19.74
N ALA A 49 -4.87 17.39 20.42
CA ALA A 49 -5.14 18.77 20.00
C ALA A 49 -4.48 19.16 18.66
N SER A 50 -3.40 18.48 18.27
CA SER A 50 -2.70 18.74 17.01
C SER A 50 -1.98 17.50 16.48
N LEU A 51 -1.64 17.52 15.18
CA LEU A 51 -0.80 16.50 14.55
C LEU A 51 0.54 16.35 15.27
N TRP A 52 1.15 17.45 15.71
CA TRP A 52 2.43 17.41 16.43
C TRP A 52 2.34 16.56 17.71
N VAL A 53 1.26 16.73 18.48
CA VAL A 53 1.02 15.93 19.69
C VAL A 53 0.74 14.47 19.34
N ALA A 54 0.01 14.21 18.26
CA ALA A 54 -0.23 12.83 17.80
C ALA A 54 1.07 12.13 17.35
N MET A 55 1.99 12.85 16.70
CA MET A 55 3.26 12.32 16.23
C MET A 55 4.22 11.95 17.35
N GLN A 56 4.09 12.53 18.55
CA GLN A 56 4.88 12.11 19.73
C GLN A 56 4.63 10.64 20.11
N GLY A 57 3.52 10.07 19.62
CA GLY A 57 3.24 8.64 19.64
C GLY A 57 2.67 8.13 20.97
N TYR A 58 2.15 6.91 20.90
CA TYR A 58 1.49 6.19 21.99
C TYR A 58 2.48 5.49 22.94
N GLY A 59 3.80 5.59 22.70
CA GLY A 59 4.84 4.96 23.52
C GLY A 59 5.01 3.44 23.29
N SER A 60 4.29 2.83 22.35
CA SER A 60 4.26 1.38 22.09
C SER A 60 5.30 0.88 21.07
N GLY A 61 6.38 1.62 20.83
CA GLY A 61 7.41 1.26 19.83
C GLY A 61 7.01 1.52 18.37
N VAL A 62 5.83 2.07 18.12
CA VAL A 62 5.40 2.56 16.80
C VAL A 62 6.19 3.82 16.43
N ARG A 63 6.74 3.87 15.21
CA ARG A 63 7.55 5.01 14.75
C ARG A 63 6.68 6.26 14.59
N PHE A 64 7.22 7.42 14.94
CA PHE A 64 6.48 8.69 14.96
C PHE A 64 5.78 9.04 13.62
N LEU A 65 6.42 8.71 12.48
CA LEU A 65 5.86 8.93 11.15
C LEU A 65 4.61 8.08 10.85
N ASN A 66 4.45 6.95 11.54
CA ASN A 66 3.33 6.03 11.32
C ASN A 66 2.01 6.66 11.83
N TYR A 67 2.08 7.64 12.73
CA TYR A 67 0.90 8.37 13.22
C TYR A 67 0.36 9.40 12.21
N ILE A 68 1.17 9.84 11.24
CA ILE A 68 0.73 10.80 10.22
C ILE A 68 -0.46 10.26 9.41
N PRO A 69 -0.37 9.09 8.74
CA PRO A 69 -1.50 8.57 7.97
C PRO A 69 -2.70 8.25 8.86
N ILE A 70 -2.47 7.76 10.09
CA ILE A 70 -3.56 7.46 11.04
C ILE A 70 -4.28 8.75 11.46
N TRP A 71 -3.57 9.84 11.70
CA TRP A 71 -4.16 11.13 12.04
C TRP A 71 -5.02 11.66 10.90
N PHE A 72 -4.53 11.67 9.66
CA PHE A 72 -5.34 12.11 8.53
C PHE A 72 -6.58 11.23 8.33
N LYS A 73 -6.43 9.90 8.42
CA LYS A 73 -7.56 8.97 8.31
C LYS A 73 -8.58 9.20 9.44
N SER A 74 -8.13 9.43 10.68
CA SER A 74 -9.03 9.64 11.82
C SER A 74 -9.78 10.96 11.81
N GLN A 75 -9.17 12.02 11.28
CA GLN A 75 -9.88 13.27 11.01
C GLN A 75 -10.88 13.14 9.86
N ALA A 76 -10.52 12.45 8.78
CA ALA A 76 -11.36 12.33 7.59
C ALA A 76 -12.52 11.34 7.76
N PHE A 77 -12.28 10.22 8.43
CA PHE A 77 -13.21 9.09 8.49
C PHE A 77 -13.92 8.96 9.85
N GLY A 78 -13.41 9.63 10.88
CA GLY A 78 -13.93 9.53 12.23
C GLY A 78 -13.87 8.09 12.74
N LEU A 79 -15.00 7.61 13.30
CA LEU A 79 -15.16 6.23 13.80
C LEU A 79 -15.82 5.31 12.76
N ASN A 80 -16.06 5.79 11.54
CA ASN A 80 -16.63 4.96 10.50
C ASN A 80 -15.53 4.05 9.94
N ALA A 81 -15.64 2.76 10.18
CA ALA A 81 -14.65 1.76 9.76
C ALA A 81 -14.59 1.48 8.26
N THR A 82 -15.72 1.60 7.56
CA THR A 82 -15.82 1.30 6.12
C THR A 82 -14.77 2.05 5.29
N PRO A 83 -14.61 3.38 5.40
CA PRO A 83 -13.57 4.10 4.67
C PRO A 83 -12.14 3.70 5.07
N TYR A 84 -11.89 3.25 6.30
CA TYR A 84 -10.55 2.74 6.64
C TYR A 84 -10.23 1.45 5.89
N LEU A 85 -11.17 0.51 5.83
CA LEU A 85 -11.03 -0.73 5.05
C LEU A 85 -10.73 -0.42 3.58
N TRP A 86 -11.52 0.46 2.96
CA TRP A 86 -11.29 0.85 1.56
C TRP A 86 -9.94 1.55 1.37
N SER A 87 -9.51 2.36 2.35
CA SER A 87 -8.18 2.98 2.32
C SER A 87 -7.05 1.96 2.40
N GLY A 88 -7.17 0.95 3.28
CA GLY A 88 -6.20 -0.13 3.41
C GLY A 88 -6.14 -0.99 2.15
N LEU A 89 -7.30 -1.32 1.57
CA LEU A 89 -7.40 -2.05 0.32
C LEU A 89 -6.77 -1.28 -0.85
N ALA A 90 -7.02 0.02 -0.94
CA ALA A 90 -6.40 0.88 -1.95
C ALA A 90 -4.88 0.93 -1.80
N GLN A 91 -4.36 1.08 -0.57
CA GLN A 91 -2.93 1.02 -0.28
C GLN A 91 -2.32 -0.33 -0.68
N TYR A 92 -3.02 -1.43 -0.38
CA TYR A 92 -2.58 -2.77 -0.75
C TYR A 92 -2.52 -2.99 -2.27
N ILE A 93 -3.51 -2.50 -3.03
CA ILE A 93 -3.49 -2.54 -4.50
C ILE A 93 -2.25 -1.82 -5.05
N VAL A 94 -1.87 -0.67 -4.48
CA VAL A 94 -0.64 0.05 -4.87
C VAL A 94 0.60 -0.81 -4.62
N VAL A 95 0.70 -1.48 -3.47
CA VAL A 95 1.81 -2.40 -3.17
C VAL A 95 1.86 -3.54 -4.18
N VAL A 96 0.73 -4.17 -4.50
CA VAL A 96 0.64 -5.25 -5.50
C VAL A 96 1.10 -4.76 -6.89
N TRP A 97 0.70 -3.56 -7.30
CA TRP A 97 1.16 -2.96 -8.55
C TRP A 97 2.67 -2.64 -8.56
N LEU A 98 3.23 -2.25 -7.41
CA LEU A 98 4.67 -2.04 -7.27
C LEU A 98 5.45 -3.35 -7.31
N VAL A 99 4.94 -4.43 -6.70
CA VAL A 99 5.50 -5.79 -6.83
C VAL A 99 5.49 -6.23 -8.30
N TYR A 100 4.39 -6.00 -9.02
CA TYR A 100 4.30 -6.25 -10.46
C TYR A 100 5.38 -5.47 -11.24
N ALA A 101 5.52 -4.17 -10.95
CA ALA A 101 6.49 -3.31 -11.62
C ALA A 101 7.93 -3.77 -11.35
N LEU A 102 8.26 -4.10 -10.09
CA LEU A 102 9.56 -4.60 -9.69
C LEU A 102 9.89 -5.93 -10.37
N ALA A 103 9.00 -6.91 -10.27
CA ALA A 103 9.20 -8.22 -10.87
C ALA A 103 9.32 -8.14 -12.39
N ARG A 104 8.48 -7.34 -13.05
CA ARG A 104 8.61 -7.07 -14.50
C ARG A 104 9.97 -6.48 -14.86
N GLN A 105 10.52 -5.61 -14.02
CA GLN A 105 11.82 -4.98 -14.24
C GLN A 105 12.98 -5.94 -14.01
N LEU A 106 12.89 -6.82 -13.01
CA LEU A 106 13.91 -7.82 -12.70
C LEU A 106 13.97 -8.94 -13.75
N PHE A 107 12.81 -9.44 -14.19
CA PHE A 107 12.77 -10.58 -15.12
C PHE A 107 12.63 -10.20 -16.60
N GLY A 108 12.34 -8.93 -16.90
CA GLY A 108 12.19 -8.42 -18.26
C GLY A 108 10.93 -8.88 -19.00
N ARG A 109 10.06 -9.71 -18.39
CA ARG A 109 8.81 -10.20 -18.99
C ARG A 109 7.59 -9.80 -18.16
N ALA A 110 6.57 -9.27 -18.83
CA ALA A 110 5.34 -8.81 -18.18
C ALA A 110 4.54 -9.93 -17.50
N THR A 111 4.56 -11.14 -18.07
CA THR A 111 3.85 -12.32 -17.53
C THR A 111 4.46 -12.81 -16.22
N GLN A 112 5.80 -12.77 -16.10
CA GLN A 112 6.49 -13.10 -14.85
C GLN A 112 6.20 -12.06 -13.76
N GLY A 113 6.11 -10.78 -14.13
CA GLY A 113 5.63 -9.73 -13.22
C GLY A 113 4.21 -10.00 -12.73
N LEU A 114 3.31 -10.39 -13.64
CA LEU A 114 1.92 -10.72 -13.28
C LEU A 114 1.86 -11.92 -12.33
N LEU A 115 2.60 -13.00 -12.62
CA LEU A 115 2.64 -14.18 -11.75
C LEU A 115 3.14 -13.85 -10.35
N ALA A 116 4.25 -13.11 -10.23
CA ALA A 116 4.80 -12.70 -8.93
C ALA A 116 3.81 -11.85 -8.14
N ALA A 117 3.16 -10.88 -8.78
CA ALA A 117 2.17 -10.01 -8.14
C ALA A 117 0.89 -10.76 -7.75
N THR A 118 0.44 -11.72 -8.57
CA THR A 118 -0.68 -12.60 -8.24
C THR A 118 -0.37 -13.45 -7.00
N LEU A 119 0.80 -14.09 -6.96
CA LEU A 119 1.23 -14.87 -5.79
C LEU A 119 1.29 -13.99 -4.54
N PHE A 120 1.84 -12.77 -4.65
CA PHE A 120 1.87 -11.83 -3.56
C PHE A 120 0.46 -11.41 -3.10
N ALA A 121 -0.45 -11.14 -4.03
CA ALA A 121 -1.80 -10.65 -3.77
C ALA A 121 -2.70 -11.66 -3.03
N VAL A 122 -2.47 -12.96 -3.23
CA VAL A 122 -3.30 -14.03 -2.65
C VAL A 122 -2.75 -14.60 -1.35
N ILE A 123 -1.55 -14.16 -0.91
CA ILE A 123 -0.96 -14.61 0.35
C ILE A 123 -1.81 -14.14 1.52
N TYR A 124 -2.28 -15.09 2.34
CA TYR A 124 -3.13 -14.83 3.49
C TYR A 124 -2.52 -13.85 4.49
N SER A 125 -1.20 -13.91 4.72
CA SER A 125 -0.50 -13.09 5.73
C SER A 125 -0.64 -11.58 5.54
N HIS A 126 -1.16 -11.11 4.40
CA HIS A 126 -1.38 -9.69 4.13
C HIS A 126 -2.75 -9.18 4.61
N TYR A 127 -3.61 -10.01 5.20
CA TYR A 127 -4.94 -9.57 5.62
C TYR A 127 -4.90 -8.45 6.68
N GLU A 128 -3.91 -8.45 7.57
CA GLU A 128 -3.76 -7.46 8.65
C GLU A 128 -3.59 -6.06 8.10
N VAL A 129 -2.74 -5.88 7.08
CA VAL A 129 -2.47 -4.53 6.52
C VAL A 129 -3.67 -3.94 5.77
N VAL A 130 -4.65 -4.76 5.42
CA VAL A 130 -5.93 -4.33 4.82
C VAL A 130 -6.99 -4.08 5.88
N THR A 131 -7.01 -4.90 6.94
CA THR A 131 -8.11 -4.92 7.90
C THR A 131 -7.84 -4.19 9.21
N TYR A 132 -6.58 -3.88 9.55
CA TYR A 132 -6.20 -3.27 10.83
C TYR A 132 -5.74 -1.82 10.58
N VAL A 133 -6.22 -0.87 11.40
CA VAL A 133 -5.81 0.54 11.24
C VAL A 133 -4.36 0.73 11.66
N SER A 134 -3.99 0.06 12.74
CA SER A 134 -2.64 0.01 13.31
C SER A 134 -1.60 -0.46 12.30
N ALA A 135 -1.98 -1.39 11.42
CA ALA A 135 -1.11 -2.02 10.40
C ALA A 135 -1.05 -1.25 9.06
N SER A 136 -1.77 -0.13 8.94
CA SER A 136 -1.83 0.63 7.68
C SER A 136 -0.55 1.39 7.33
N ASP A 137 0.38 1.48 8.27
CA ASP A 137 1.74 1.97 8.07
C ASP A 137 2.62 0.98 7.29
N TYR A 138 2.41 -0.33 7.43
CA TYR A 138 3.20 -1.34 6.73
C TYR A 138 3.03 -1.25 5.21
N THR A 139 1.81 -1.04 4.70
CA THR A 139 1.57 -0.86 3.26
C THR A 139 2.16 0.46 2.74
N LEU A 140 2.16 1.51 3.57
CA LEU A 140 2.80 2.77 3.24
C LEU A 140 4.32 2.60 3.11
N TRP A 141 4.97 2.00 4.11
CA TRP A 141 6.41 1.72 4.08
C TRP A 141 6.80 0.76 2.96
N ALA A 142 6.03 -0.29 2.73
CA ALA A 142 6.22 -1.19 1.59
C ALA A 142 6.15 -0.43 0.27
N SER A 143 5.18 0.49 0.13
CA SER A 143 5.06 1.33 -1.06
C SER A 143 6.28 2.23 -1.27
N PHE A 144 6.78 2.86 -0.20
CA PHE A 144 8.01 3.65 -0.26
C PHE A 144 9.19 2.78 -0.69
N TYR A 145 9.49 1.70 0.03
CA TYR A 145 10.63 0.84 -0.27
C TYR A 145 10.58 0.25 -1.68
N LEU A 146 9.42 -0.26 -2.11
CA LEU A 146 9.28 -0.80 -3.46
C LEU A 146 9.42 0.29 -4.52
N THR A 147 8.88 1.50 -4.28
CA THR A 147 9.04 2.63 -5.20
C THR A 147 10.50 3.04 -5.31
N THR A 148 11.20 3.19 -4.19
CA THR A 148 12.63 3.47 -4.12
C THR A 148 13.42 2.44 -4.92
N VAL A 149 13.18 1.14 -4.71
CA VAL A 149 13.89 0.07 -5.44
C VAL A 149 13.59 0.12 -6.93
N VAL A 150 12.31 0.27 -7.33
CA VAL A 150 11.93 0.37 -8.75
C VAL A 150 12.60 1.57 -9.42
N LEU A 151 12.58 2.74 -8.78
CA LEU A 151 13.20 3.96 -9.30
C LEU A 151 14.72 3.85 -9.34
N PHE A 152 15.34 3.24 -8.32
CA PHE A 152 16.77 2.99 -8.30
C PHE A 152 17.21 2.06 -9.43
N LEU A 153 16.49 0.95 -9.65
CA LEU A 153 16.77 0.06 -10.78
C LEU A 153 16.57 0.78 -12.13
N ARG A 154 15.57 1.68 -12.24
CA ARG A 154 15.37 2.50 -13.45
C ARG A 154 16.51 3.49 -13.65
N PHE A 155 17.02 4.07 -12.57
CA PHE A 155 18.21 4.91 -12.60
C PHE A 155 19.42 4.13 -13.08
N LEU A 156 19.66 2.91 -12.57
CA LEU A 156 20.77 2.08 -13.05
C LEU A 156 20.67 1.78 -14.55
N ALA A 157 19.46 1.53 -15.05
CA ALA A 157 19.22 1.22 -16.46
C ALA A 157 19.30 2.44 -17.41
N ARG A 158 18.88 3.64 -16.97
CA ARG A 158 18.73 4.82 -17.84
C ARG A 158 19.60 6.01 -17.47
N ARG A 159 20.26 5.97 -16.31
CA ARG A 159 21.05 7.09 -15.71
C ARG A 159 20.30 8.42 -15.63
N SER A 160 18.97 8.38 -15.50
CA SER A 160 18.14 9.60 -15.47
C SER A 160 18.13 10.25 -14.09
N TRP A 161 18.38 11.56 -14.01
CA TRP A 161 18.32 12.33 -12.75
C TRP A 161 16.96 12.23 -12.03
N ARG A 162 15.84 12.22 -12.78
CA ARG A 162 14.49 12.09 -12.20
C ARG A 162 14.33 10.81 -11.38
N SER A 163 14.85 9.69 -11.89
CA SER A 163 14.79 8.40 -11.17
C SER A 163 15.76 8.35 -9.99
N TYR A 164 16.87 9.09 -10.04
CA TYR A 164 17.80 9.21 -8.91
C TYR A 164 17.16 9.96 -7.75
N TRP A 165 16.66 11.18 -7.99
CA TRP A 165 16.02 11.95 -6.94
C TRP A 165 14.76 11.28 -6.41
N GLY A 166 13.96 10.66 -7.28
CA GLY A 166 12.80 9.91 -6.85
C GLY A 166 13.13 8.67 -6.00
N ALA A 167 14.34 8.11 -6.10
CA ALA A 167 14.79 7.00 -5.25
C ALA A 167 15.34 7.46 -3.88
N LEU A 168 15.60 8.75 -3.69
CA LEU A 168 16.10 9.30 -2.42
C LEU A 168 14.99 9.80 -1.48
N VAL A 169 13.74 9.83 -1.99
CA VAL A 169 12.52 10.19 -1.23
C VAL A 169 11.90 8.92 -0.67
#